data_AF-A0A432EN67-F1
#
_entry.id   AF-A0A432EN67-F1
#
_cell.length_a   1.000
_cell.length_b   1.000
_cell.length_c   1.000
_cell.angle_alpha   90.00
_cell.angle_beta   90.00
_cell.angle_gamma   90.00
#
_symmetry.space_group_name_H-M   'P 1'
#
loop_
_entity.id
_entity.type
_entity.pdbx_description
1 polymer ?
#
loop_
_entity_poly.entity_id
_entity_poly.type
_entity_poly.pdbx_seq_one_letter_code
_entity_poly.pdbx_strand_id
1 'polypeptide(L)'
;MGRKTFLLLLVGGLILLIVGGAYWFTQTKLGTKLEKTLLKAMGGEYTVYVYPAGVDKPVKVYHGKGYVWFEQSEGGDKTHTGVVTFKTSDGKIVRIGAWGGVVIVEYK
;
A
#
# COMPACT_ATOMS: atom_id res chain seq x y z
N MET A 1 -46.89 -3.50 -20.26
CA MET A 1 -46.10 -3.64 -19.01
C MET A 1 -46.49 -2.52 -18.06
N GLY A 2 -46.90 -2.80 -16.82
CA GLY A 2 -47.40 -1.77 -15.91
C GLY A 2 -46.30 -0.79 -15.49
N ARG A 3 -46.64 0.50 -15.34
CA ARG A 3 -45.70 1.58 -14.93
C ARG A 3 -44.92 1.22 -13.66
N LYS A 4 -45.53 0.48 -12.73
CA LYS A 4 -44.91 -0.03 -11.50
C LYS A 4 -43.85 -1.12 -11.75
N THR A 5 -44.10 -2.02 -12.71
CA THR A 5 -43.17 -3.09 -13.10
C THR A 5 -41.94 -2.54 -13.81
N PHE A 6 -42.11 -1.49 -14.63
CA PHE A 6 -40.99 -0.80 -15.29
C PHE A 6 -40.11 -0.04 -14.29
N LEU A 7 -40.71 0.65 -13.32
CA LEU A 7 -39.98 1.31 -12.23
C LEU A 7 -39.17 0.33 -11.38
N LEU A 8 -39.73 -0.82 -11.05
CA LEU A 8 -39.02 -1.86 -10.28
C LEU A 8 -37.81 -2.43 -11.03
N LEU A 9 -37.92 -2.63 -12.36
CA LEU A 9 -36.80 -3.09 -13.18
C LEU A 9 -35.71 -2.04 -13.31
N LEU A 10 -36.06 -0.76 -13.42
CA LEU A 10 -35.09 0.33 -13.44
C LEU A 10 -34.33 0.42 -12.11
N VAL A 11 -35.03 0.35 -10.98
CA VAL A 11 -34.40 0.40 -9.66
C VAL A 11 -33.53 -0.83 -9.42
N GLY A 12 -34.02 -2.04 -9.77
CA GLY A 12 -33.25 -3.27 -9.65
C GLY A 12 -32.00 -3.27 -10.54
N GLY A 13 -32.11 -2.79 -11.78
CA GLY A 13 -30.98 -2.62 -12.69
C GLY A 13 -29.94 -1.61 -12.20
N LEU A 14 -30.40 -0.49 -11.61
CA LEU A 14 -29.53 0.51 -11.02
C LEU A 14 -28.73 -0.05 -9.83
N ILE A 15 -29.38 -0.81 -8.95
CA ILE A 15 -28.73 -1.43 -7.80
C ILE A 15 -27.68 -2.45 -8.26
N LEU A 16 -27.98 -3.28 -9.26
CA LEU A 16 -27.02 -4.24 -9.82
C LEU A 16 -25.82 -3.55 -10.46
N LEU A 17 -26.02 -2.42 -11.16
CA LEU A 17 -24.93 -1.64 -11.72
C LEU A 17 -24.03 -1.03 -10.65
N ILE A 18 -24.61 -0.54 -9.55
CA ILE A 18 -23.83 0.03 -8.44
C ILE A 18 -23.03 -1.05 -7.73
N VAL A 19 -23.65 -2.19 -7.39
CA VAL A 19 -22.99 -3.29 -6.67
C VAL A 19 -21.95 -3.99 -7.56
N GLY A 20 -22.31 -4.29 -8.81
CA GLY A 20 -21.40 -4.90 -9.78
C GLY A 20 -20.23 -3.97 -10.15
N GLY A 21 -20.52 -2.68 -10.33
CA GLY A 21 -19.50 -1.66 -10.59
C GLY A 21 -18.54 -1.47 -9.41
N ALA A 22 -19.04 -1.46 -8.18
CA ALA A 22 -18.20 -1.36 -6.98
C ALA A 22 -17.31 -2.61 -6.82
N TYR A 23 -17.86 -3.81 -7.02
CA TYR A 23 -17.09 -5.05 -6.97
C TYR A 23 -15.98 -5.07 -8.02
N TRP A 24 -16.29 -4.70 -9.27
CA TRP A 24 -15.31 -4.58 -10.33
C TRP A 24 -14.23 -3.54 -10.00
N PHE A 25 -14.64 -2.39 -9.44
CA PHE A 25 -13.71 -1.34 -9.05
C PHE A 25 -12.68 -1.82 -8.01
N THR A 26 -13.11 -2.58 -6.99
CA THR A 26 -12.21 -3.15 -5.98
C THR A 26 -11.21 -4.17 -6.56
N GLN A 27 -11.57 -4.88 -7.62
CA GLN A 27 -10.70 -5.86 -8.30
C GLN A 27 -9.70 -5.24 -9.28
N THR A 28 -9.86 -3.96 -9.63
CA THR A 28 -8.98 -3.30 -10.62
C THR A 28 -7.69 -2.75 -10.02
N LYS A 29 -6.67 -2.57 -10.87
CA LYS A 29 -5.41 -1.84 -10.56
C LYS A 29 -5.65 -0.43 -9.98
N LEU A 30 -6.84 0.14 -10.18
CA LEU A 30 -7.21 1.45 -9.65
C LEU A 30 -7.53 1.39 -8.16
N GLY A 31 -8.32 0.41 -7.71
CA GLY A 31 -8.63 0.20 -6.28
C GLY A 31 -7.35 -0.02 -5.47
N THR A 32 -6.47 -0.90 -5.96
CA THR A 32 -5.17 -1.18 -5.32
C THR A 32 -4.22 0.03 -5.33
N LYS A 33 -4.22 0.86 -6.37
CA LYS A 33 -3.45 2.12 -6.36
C LYS A 33 -4.01 3.12 -5.36
N LEU A 34 -5.33 3.22 -5.25
CA LEU A 34 -6.01 4.15 -4.34
C LEU A 34 -5.78 3.73 -2.90
N GLU A 35 -5.89 2.44 -2.60
CA GLU A 35 -5.59 1.85 -1.30
C GLU A 35 -4.13 2.09 -0.89
N LYS A 36 -3.17 1.88 -1.80
CA LYS A 36 -1.75 2.22 -1.55
C LYS A 36 -1.54 3.72 -1.30
N THR A 37 -2.31 4.57 -1.97
CA THR A 37 -2.22 6.02 -1.81
C THR A 37 -2.85 6.45 -0.48
N LEU A 38 -3.98 5.85 -0.10
CA LEU A 38 -4.62 6.05 1.19
C LEU A 38 -3.74 5.57 2.33
N LEU A 39 -3.12 4.39 2.23
CA LEU A 39 -2.15 3.91 3.22
C LEU A 39 -0.99 4.90 3.38
N LYS A 40 -0.44 5.41 2.27
CA LYS A 40 0.60 6.46 2.30
C LYS A 40 0.15 7.76 2.95
N ALA A 41 -1.13 8.11 2.87
CA ALA A 41 -1.68 9.34 3.43
C ALA A 41 -2.19 9.21 4.88
N MET A 42 -2.70 8.03 5.25
CA MET A 42 -3.29 7.74 6.57
C MET A 42 -2.29 7.14 7.55
N GLY A 43 -1.10 6.74 7.09
CA GLY A 43 -0.09 6.16 7.96
C GLY A 43 0.41 7.16 9.01
N GLY A 44 0.64 6.64 10.22
CA GLY A 44 1.11 7.40 11.37
C GLY A 44 2.55 7.91 11.22
N GLU A 45 3.05 8.56 12.27
CA GLU A 45 4.48 8.84 12.36
C GLU A 45 5.24 7.52 12.50
N TYR A 46 6.36 7.40 11.80
CA TYR A 46 7.19 6.21 11.86
C TYR A 46 8.67 6.55 11.96
N THR A 47 9.42 5.61 12.52
CA THR A 47 10.89 5.61 12.56
C THR A 47 11.41 4.34 11.93
N VAL A 48 12.35 4.46 10.98
CA VAL A 48 13.01 3.34 10.32
C VAL A 48 14.45 3.25 10.80
N TYR A 49 14.82 2.11 11.36
CA TYR A 49 16.17 1.78 11.77
C TYR A 49 16.78 0.79 10.80
N VAL A 50 18.00 1.05 10.36
CA VAL A 50 18.73 0.20 9.42
C VAL A 50 19.93 -0.41 10.15
N TYR A 51 19.94 -1.73 10.26
CA TYR A 51 21.01 -2.50 10.90
C TYR A 51 21.78 -3.28 9.83
N PRO A 52 23.11 -3.10 9.73
CA PRO A 52 23.94 -3.98 8.93
C PRO A 52 24.07 -5.36 9.58
N ALA A 53 24.44 -6.37 8.78
CA ALA A 53 24.62 -7.74 9.25
C ALA A 53 25.60 -7.80 10.44
N GLY A 54 25.21 -8.44 11.54
CA GLY A 54 26.09 -8.70 12.68
C GLY A 54 26.42 -7.49 13.56
N VAL A 55 25.67 -6.38 13.44
CA VAL A 55 25.86 -5.17 14.25
C VAL A 55 24.59 -4.88 15.05
N ASP A 56 24.77 -4.52 16.32
CA ASP A 56 23.71 -4.22 17.30
C ASP A 56 23.22 -2.77 17.27
N LYS A 57 23.93 -1.89 16.54
CA LYS A 57 23.62 -0.47 16.40
C LYS A 57 23.13 -0.13 15.00
N PRO A 58 22.12 0.76 14.86
CA PRO A 58 21.66 1.18 13.56
C PRO A 58 22.70 2.07 12.88
N VAL A 59 23.01 1.78 11.61
CA VAL A 59 23.86 2.64 10.77
C VAL A 59 23.13 3.91 10.34
N LYS A 60 21.80 3.84 10.30
CA LYS A 60 20.97 4.99 9.94
C LYS A 60 19.59 4.88 10.55
N VAL A 61 19.08 6.04 10.95
CA VAL A 61 17.72 6.21 11.47
C VAL A 61 17.02 7.26 10.62
N TYR A 62 15.80 6.93 10.18
CA TYR A 62 14.97 7.82 9.39
C TYR A 62 13.66 8.07 10.12
N HIS A 63 13.15 9.29 10.01
CA HIS A 63 11.83 9.65 10.50
C HIS A 63 10.95 10.06 9.33
N GLY A 64 9.67 9.70 9.39
CA GLY A 64 8.70 10.07 8.40
C GLY A 64 7.27 9.95 8.92
N LYS A 65 6.33 10.27 8.04
CA LYS A 65 4.90 10.11 8.29
C LYS A 65 4.27 9.46 7.07
N GLY A 66 3.34 8.55 7.29
CA GLY A 66 2.71 7.76 6.24
C GLY A 66 3.06 6.29 6.34
N TYR A 67 3.17 5.62 5.20
CA TYR A 67 3.30 4.16 5.15
C TYR A 67 4.67 3.73 4.60
N VAL A 68 5.24 2.71 5.24
CA VAL A 68 6.46 2.04 4.78
C VAL A 68 6.07 0.80 3.97
N TRP A 69 6.51 0.77 2.71
CA TRP A 69 6.18 -0.29 1.76
C TRP A 69 7.29 -1.34 1.69
N PHE A 70 6.93 -2.60 1.94
CA PHE A 70 7.82 -3.75 1.79
C PHE A 70 7.55 -4.41 0.44
N GLU A 71 8.57 -4.47 -0.41
CA GLU A 71 8.49 -5.13 -1.72
C GLU A 71 8.90 -6.60 -1.57
N GLN A 72 7.94 -7.50 -1.76
CA GLN A 72 8.19 -8.92 -1.99
C GLN A 72 8.20 -9.18 -3.49
N SER A 73 9.21 -9.90 -4.00
CA SER A 73 9.28 -10.22 -5.43
C SER A 73 8.24 -11.29 -5.77
N GLU A 74 7.28 -10.96 -6.64
CA GLU A 74 6.47 -11.94 -7.37
C GLU A 74 7.14 -12.19 -8.72
N GLY A 75 7.87 -13.31 -8.86
CA GLY A 75 8.48 -13.73 -10.13
C GLY A 75 9.83 -14.43 -9.97
N GLY A 76 10.13 -15.37 -10.88
CA GLY A 76 11.28 -16.28 -10.84
C GLY A 76 12.66 -15.62 -10.85
N ASP A 77 12.75 -14.32 -11.21
CA ASP A 77 13.97 -13.53 -11.15
C ASP A 77 13.99 -12.67 -9.86
N LYS A 78 14.73 -13.17 -8.88
CA LYS A 78 14.79 -12.74 -7.47
C LYS A 78 15.54 -11.43 -7.23
N THR A 79 15.42 -10.42 -8.09
CA THR A 79 16.31 -9.24 -8.00
C THR A 79 15.90 -8.20 -6.95
N HIS A 80 14.73 -8.31 -6.31
CA HIS A 80 14.20 -7.25 -5.43
C HIS A 80 13.58 -7.75 -4.11
N THR A 81 13.97 -8.92 -3.60
CA THR A 81 13.43 -9.41 -2.32
C THR A 81 14.02 -8.60 -1.17
N GLY A 82 13.16 -8.06 -0.29
CA GLY A 82 13.60 -7.35 0.92
C GLY A 82 13.89 -5.87 0.71
N VAL A 83 13.26 -5.21 -0.27
CA VAL A 83 13.39 -3.75 -0.43
C VAL A 83 12.31 -3.03 0.38
N VAL A 84 12.73 -2.04 1.16
CA VAL A 84 11.86 -1.18 1.97
C VAL A 84 11.85 0.23 1.37
N THR A 85 10.66 0.71 1.01
CA THR A 85 10.47 2.03 0.39
C THR A 85 9.60 2.91 1.29
N PHE A 86 10.05 4.13 1.58
CA PHE A 86 9.34 5.07 2.46
C PHE A 86 9.67 6.53 2.12
N LYS A 87 8.91 7.48 2.70
CA LYS A 87 9.08 8.92 2.48
C LYS A 87 9.45 9.64 3.77
N THR A 88 10.66 10.17 3.85
CA THR A 88 11.18 10.88 5.01
C THR A 88 10.44 12.20 5.27
N SER A 89 10.59 12.74 6.49
CA SER A 89 9.96 14.00 6.91
C SER A 89 10.34 15.20 6.04
N ASP A 90 11.53 15.21 5.45
CA ASP A 90 11.99 16.22 4.47
C ASP A 90 11.44 16.00 3.06
N GLY A 91 10.55 15.01 2.88
CA GLY A 91 9.85 14.74 1.64
C GLY A 91 10.60 13.85 0.64
N LYS A 92 11.81 13.37 0.98
CA LYS A 92 12.57 12.47 0.09
C LYS A 92 12.01 11.06 0.11
N ILE A 93 12.01 10.40 -1.05
CA ILE A 93 11.68 8.97 -1.16
C ILE A 93 12.98 8.19 -0.98
N VAL A 94 13.00 7.30 0.00
CA VAL A 94 14.14 6.45 0.34
C VAL A 94 13.75 5.00 0.02
N ARG A 95 14.66 4.28 -0.64
CA ARG A 95 14.50 2.86 -1.00
C ARG A 95 15.76 2.12 -0.56
N ILE A 96 15.60 1.16 0.35
CA ILE A 96 16.70 0.44 1.01
C ILE A 96 16.55 -1.05 0.73
N GLY A 97 17.59 -1.68 0.18
CA GLY A 97 17.65 -3.14 0.08
C GLY A 97 18.14 -3.75 1.39
N ALA A 98 17.42 -4.73 1.92
CA ALA A 98 17.79 -5.50 3.11
C ALA A 98 18.66 -6.73 2.75
N TRP A 99 19.65 -6.55 1.86
CA TRP A 99 20.55 -7.64 1.47
C TRP A 99 21.57 -7.89 2.60
N GLY A 100 21.21 -8.76 3.54
CA GLY A 100 22.05 -9.17 4.68
C GLY A 100 21.86 -8.35 5.97
N GLY A 101 21.18 -7.21 5.90
CA GLY A 101 20.83 -6.38 7.07
C GLY A 101 19.40 -6.56 7.54
N VAL A 102 19.06 -5.95 8.68
CA VAL A 102 17.69 -5.89 9.22
C VAL A 102 17.18 -4.46 9.15
N VAL A 103 15.94 -4.29 8.67
CA VAL A 103 15.24 -3.00 8.71
C VAL A 103 14.08 -3.12 9.69
N ILE A 104 14.09 -2.28 10.73
CA ILE A 104 13.02 -2.22 11.73
C ILE A 104 12.23 -0.95 11.48
N VAL A 105 10.90 -1.06 11.45
CA VAL A 105 9.98 0.07 11.30
C VAL A 105 9.11 0.13 12.54
N GLU A 106 9.21 1.22 13.29
CA GLU A 106 8.35 1.50 14.44
C GLU A 106 7.33 2.55 14.05
N TYR A 107 6.04 2.26 14.24
CA TYR A 107 4.96 3.24 14.14
C TYR A 107 4.62 3.76 15.54
N LYS A 108 4.33 5.07 15.63
CA LYS A 108 3.80 5.72 16.84
C LYS A 108 2.28 5.75 16.82
#